data_AF-A0A135VP09-F1
#
_entry.id   AF-A0A135VP09-F1
#
_cell.length_a   1.000
_cell.length_b   1.000
_cell.length_c   1.000
_cell.angle_alpha   90.00
_cell.angle_beta   90.00
_cell.angle_gamma   90.00
#
_symmetry.space_group_name_H-M   'P 1'
#
loop_
_entity.id
_entity.type
_entity.pdbx_description
1 polymer ?
#
loop_
_entity_poly.entity_id
_entity_poly.type
_entity_poly.pdbx_seq_one_letter_code
_entity_poly.pdbx_strand_id
1 'polypeptide(L)' 'MKGGGYVVYVKGIGDAVEEAIKSVEGDAQAVFFMNPTRIEEVESVSRNIEVMPQKSTFFYPKVWTGFTINKL' A
#
# COMPACT_ATOMS: atom_id res chain seq x y z
N MET A 1 -15.55 9.03 -5.71
CA MET A 1 -14.52 8.35 -6.56
C MET A 1 -13.60 9.38 -7.20
N LYS A 2 -12.34 9.51 -6.76
CA LYS A 2 -11.31 10.32 -7.45
C LYS A 2 -10.20 9.37 -7.95
N GLY A 3 -10.22 9.08 -9.25
CA GLY A 3 -9.14 8.37 -9.96
C GLY A 3 -9.54 7.06 -10.65
N GLY A 4 -10.14 7.15 -11.85
CA GLY A 4 -10.00 6.24 -13.00
C GLY A 4 -9.88 4.72 -12.87
N GLY A 5 -10.39 4.04 -11.83
CA GLY A 5 -10.35 2.58 -11.75
C GLY A 5 -11.43 1.97 -10.84
N TYR A 6 -11.70 0.68 -11.04
CA TYR A 6 -12.65 -0.12 -10.24
C TYR A 6 -12.08 -0.64 -8.92
N VAL A 7 -10.80 -0.36 -8.63
CA VAL A 7 -10.09 -0.86 -7.44
C VAL A 7 -9.66 0.30 -6.56
N VAL A 8 -10.13 0.29 -5.32
CA VAL A 8 -9.76 1.25 -4.27
C VAL A 8 -8.73 0.60 -3.35
N TYR A 9 -7.71 1.36 -2.96
CA TYR A 9 -6.65 0.88 -2.07
C TYR A 9 -6.77 1.60 -0.74
N VAL A 10 -7.22 0.88 0.28
CA VAL A 10 -7.25 1.36 1.66
C VAL A 10 -5.83 1.26 2.24
N LYS A 11 -5.32 2.37 2.78
CA LYS A 11 -3.95 2.47 3.32
C LYS A 11 -4.01 3.06 4.72
N GLY A 12 -3.57 2.34 5.74
CA GLY A 12 -3.55 2.91 7.08
C GLY A 12 -3.01 1.96 8.15
N ILE A 13 -2.56 2.55 9.24
CA ILE A 13 -2.28 1.88 10.51
C ILE A 13 -3.36 2.40 11.48
N GLY A 14 -4.34 1.57 11.82
CA GLY A 14 -5.45 1.95 12.72
C GLY A 14 -6.83 1.81 12.08
N ASP A 15 -7.28 2.83 11.36
CA ASP A 15 -8.65 2.99 10.82
C ASP A 15 -8.94 2.21 9.54
N ALA A 16 -7.93 1.61 8.92
CA ALA A 16 -8.06 0.89 7.65
C ALA A 16 -9.14 -0.21 7.67
N VAL A 17 -9.34 -0.89 8.79
CA VAL A 17 -10.38 -1.93 8.92
C VAL A 17 -11.78 -1.32 8.89
N GLU A 18 -11.98 -0.19 9.60
CA GLU A 18 -13.27 0.50 9.62
C GLU A 18 -13.59 1.11 8.26
N GLU A 19 -12.60 1.71 7.59
CA GLU A 19 -12.74 2.24 6.22
C GLU A 19 -13.08 1.12 5.21
N ALA A 20 -12.44 -0.04 5.35
CA ALA A 20 -12.74 -1.22 4.52
C ALA A 20 -14.18 -1.69 4.69
N ILE A 21 -14.69 -1.77 5.92
CA ILE A 21 -16.07 -2.16 6.21
C ILE A 21 -17.05 -1.16 5.59
N LYS A 22 -16.86 0.14 5.86
CA LYS A 22 -17.70 1.21 5.30
C LYS A 22 -17.71 1.21 3.77
N SER A 23 -16.60 0.83 3.15
CA SER A 23 -16.51 0.77 1.68
C SER A 23 -17.44 -0.31 1.10
N VAL A 24 -17.55 -1.47 1.74
CA VAL A 24 -18.41 -2.58 1.28
C VAL A 24 -19.89 -2.35 1.63
N GLU A 25 -20.16 -1.62 2.72
CA GLU A 25 -21.52 -1.15 3.03
C GLU A 25 -22.02 -0.09 2.02
N GLY A 26 -21.08 0.62 1.38
CA GLY A 26 -21.34 1.59 0.32
C GLY A 26 -21.25 0.99 -1.08
N ASP A 27 -20.27 1.47 -1.87
CA ASP A 27 -20.18 1.21 -3.31
C ASP A 27 -19.29 0.01 -3.68
N ALA A 28 -18.49 -0.52 -2.75
CA ALA A 28 -17.55 -1.61 -3.06
C ALA A 28 -18.26 -2.97 -2.99
N GLN A 29 -18.00 -3.84 -3.98
CA GLN A 29 -18.62 -5.17 -4.04
C GLN A 29 -17.95 -6.18 -3.10
N ALA A 30 -16.67 -5.99 -2.80
CA ALA A 30 -15.88 -6.88 -1.97
C ALA A 30 -14.63 -6.16 -1.44
N VAL A 31 -14.02 -6.73 -0.40
CA VAL A 31 -12.71 -6.33 0.11
C VAL A 31 -11.78 -7.52 0.19
N PHE A 32 -10.49 -7.29 -0.11
CA PHE A 32 -9.45 -8.30 -0.02
C PHE A 32 -8.41 -7.85 1.02
N PHE A 33 -8.27 -8.64 2.08
CA PHE A 33 -7.15 -8.49 3.02
C PHE A 33 -6.00 -9.35 2.53
N MET A 34 -4.81 -8.74 2.44
CA MET A 34 -3.60 -9.41 2.01
C MET A 34 -2.63 -9.52 3.18
N ASN A 35 -1.87 -10.62 3.21
CA ASN A 35 -0.72 -10.71 4.11
C ASN A 35 0.30 -9.62 3.75
N PRO A 36 0.96 -9.01 4.74
CA PRO A 36 2.01 -8.04 4.48
C PRO A 36 3.16 -8.71 3.72
N THR A 37 3.71 -8.00 2.73
CA THR A 37 4.92 -8.45 2.03
C THR A 37 6.11 -8.40 2.96
N ARG A 38 6.80 -9.52 3.11
CA ARG A 38 7.99 -9.64 3.95
C ARG A 38 9.21 -9.03 3.25
N ILE A 39 10.21 -8.63 4.01
CA ILE A 39 11.40 -7.97 3.45
C ILE A 39 12.20 -8.93 2.54
N GLU A 40 12.24 -10.21 2.90
CA GLU A 40 12.93 -11.25 2.13
C GLU A 40 12.30 -11.47 0.75
N GLU A 41 10.98 -11.27 0.64
CA GLU A 41 10.24 -11.38 -0.63
C GLU A 41 10.57 -10.19 -1.55
N VAL A 42 10.64 -8.97 -0.99
CA VAL A 42 11.07 -7.78 -1.72
C VAL A 42 12.51 -7.94 -2.22
N GLU A 43 13.40 -8.45 -1.37
CA GLU A 43 14.80 -8.69 -1.71
C GLU A 43 14.92 -9.71 -2.85
N SER A 44 14.20 -10.83 -2.76
CA SER A 44 14.18 -11.88 -3.78
C SER A 44 13.80 -11.35 -5.17
N VAL A 45 12.69 -10.60 -5.26
CA VAL A 45 12.23 -9.99 -6.53
C VAL A 45 13.27 -9.00 -7.07
N SER A 46 13.84 -8.17 -6.19
CA SER A 46 14.86 -7.18 -6.57
C SER A 46 16.14 -7.84 -7.11
N ARG A 47 16.59 -8.94 -6.49
CA ARG A 47 17.78 -9.71 -6.93
C ARG A 47 17.58 -10.35 -8.30
N ASN A 48 16.34 -10.62 -8.69
CA ASN A 48 16.00 -11.14 -10.01
C ASN A 48 15.80 -10.06 -11.08
N ILE A 49 16.04 -8.78 -10.76
CA ILE A 49 15.80 -7.65 -11.68
C ILE A 49 14.32 -7.56 -12.11
N GLU A 50 13.41 -7.96 -11.22
CA GLU A 50 11.97 -7.90 -11.42
C GLU A 50 11.34 -6.73 -10.64
N VAL A 51 10.06 -6.48 -10.89
CA VAL A 51 9.31 -5.40 -10.25
C VAL A 51 8.13 -5.94 -9.45
N MET A 52 7.94 -5.40 -8.24
CA MET A 52 6.76 -5.69 -7.44
C MET A 52 5.50 -5.10 -8.11
N PRO A 53 4.33 -5.75 -7.98
CA PRO A 53 3.07 -5.17 -8.43
C PRO A 53 2.78 -3.80 -7.79
N GLN A 54 2.03 -2.96 -8.49
CA GLN A 54 1.67 -1.64 -7.98
C GLN A 54 0.90 -1.75 -6.65
N LYS A 55 1.33 -0.95 -5.66
CA LYS A 55 0.73 -0.86 -4.32
C LYS A 55 0.72 -2.18 -3.53
N SER A 56 1.62 -3.12 -3.83
CA SER A 56 1.76 -4.37 -3.08
C SER A 56 2.57 -4.21 -1.77
N THR A 57 3.39 -3.16 -1.65
CA THR A 57 4.25 -2.94 -0.47
C THR A 57 3.91 -1.65 0.27
N PHE A 58 3.92 -1.68 1.60
CA PHE A 58 3.76 -0.49 2.44
C PHE A 58 4.92 -0.36 3.44
N PHE A 59 5.92 0.46 3.11
CA PHE A 59 7.02 0.77 4.03
C PHE A 59 6.60 1.79 5.09
N TYR A 60 6.94 1.52 6.36
CA TYR A 60 6.78 2.45 7.47
C TYR A 60 8.01 2.37 8.41
N PRO A 61 8.64 3.51 8.78
CA PRO A 61 8.36 4.86 8.29
C PRO A 61 8.60 5.00 6.77
N LYS A 62 8.07 6.05 6.15
CA LYS A 62 8.28 6.27 4.72
C LYS A 62 9.76 6.57 4.47
N VAL A 63 10.27 6.26 3.27
CA VAL A 63 11.70 6.43 2.93
C VAL A 63 12.19 7.87 3.16
N TRP A 64 11.33 8.86 2.94
CA TRP A 64 11.66 10.27 3.18
C TRP A 64 11.62 10.68 4.66
N THR A 65 11.21 9.81 5.57
CA THR A 65 11.14 10.14 6.99
C THR A 65 12.57 10.27 7.50
N GLY A 66 12.94 11.46 7.96
CA GLY A 66 14.33 11.79 8.31
C GLY A 66 15.18 12.26 7.13
N PHE A 67 14.58 12.49 5.95
CA PHE A 67 15.28 13.07 4.81
C PHE A 67 15.54 14.56 5.03
N THR A 68 16.81 14.95 5.10
CA THR A 68 17.25 16.33 5.25
C THR A 68 17.68 16.90 3.90
N ILE A 69 17.06 17.99 3.47
CA ILE A 69 17.45 18.72 2.25
C ILE A 69 18.35 19.89 2.65
N ASN A 70 19.60 19.88 2.18
CA ASN A 70 20.43 21.07 2.21
C ASN A 70 19.93 22.05 1.13
N LYS A 71 19.42 23.21 1.54
CA LYS A 71 19.09 24.28 0.60
C LYS A 71 20.39 25.03 0.27
N LEU A 72 20.87 24.88 -0.96
CA LEU A 72 21.93 25.71 -1.55
C LEU A 72 21.39 27.09 -1.91
#